data_AF-A0A5D0MLS4-F1
#
_entry.id   AF-A0A5D0MLS4-F1
#
_cell.length_a   1.000
_cell.length_b   1.000
_cell.length_c   1.000
_cell.angle_alpha   90.00
_cell.angle_beta   90.00
_cell.angle_gamma   90.00
#
_symmetry.space_group_name_H-M   'P 1'
#
loop_
_entity.id
_entity.type
_entity.pdbx_description
1 polymer ?
#
loop_
_entity_poly.entity_id
_entity_poly.type
_entity_poly.pdbx_seq_one_letter_code
_entity_poly.pdbx_strand_id
1 'polypeptide(L)'
;MKNPNYFKKDLKNIFNRPFPVLPNLIEFKGIYQYRVYLGKEFRESLEQYVKHIYNDFKSYSYRWKSLRFSSKSKVNDIFDKEKRYKNNLEKILYNILKQEEDGRYLNLFFITISNLFYNHVKTIFKEDKYKYLYSGIVADFHNIIFEEVLKRFKNENSTLYDKIFRKYNFELINFIIKDQLPMFCNNADYSPETFLFSLKNKNLNSRFLISRETFSEMKKILIKSIDLLKKNKKYKKIIKYKNIQFYSNKEKNIFNYKTLVFLLRNEKVIGKLSENRVIKKEIKKNSISLQEICYMFEDIIKTIERMKYIDYINKYLHIYPIDTDYTFINTKFKNGKNFWFDGSHQIHKKIKDATILFIDIRDFTKFTNRMSPDEITKQLHLILDPLPQIINKYNGYIDKMLGDGLMAVFGGRLDDKNHMINSIRAAINIYRKFHELKNKVIFDDIGIGINTGKITITQFGQTTAIGETVNKAARLCSSDENFIDKEGFEIYRGSTQQINKKLNNISETEDIRENNFKVKLQSENSFYNRGIAISEDTFNVIRSKFSIEHIYHKNQNYYLMYDHVLSTNILIRRIGRVKLKGLGRETLYEVICDLEMLMDIKKSKGEKTIDKLKEWYDI
;
A
#
# COMPACT_ATOMS: atom_id res chain seq x y z
N MET A 1 -9.64 -16.99 9.90
CA MET A 1 -9.12 -15.79 10.60
C MET A 1 -9.20 -14.60 9.65
N LYS A 2 -9.75 -13.44 10.05
CA LYS A 2 -9.90 -12.27 9.17
C LYS A 2 -8.55 -11.58 8.96
N ASN A 3 -8.23 -11.16 7.73
CA ASN A 3 -7.00 -10.42 7.40
C ASN A 3 -6.82 -9.21 8.34
N PRO A 4 -5.63 -8.96 8.91
CA PRO A 4 -5.41 -7.88 9.86
C PRO A 4 -5.73 -6.48 9.31
N ASN A 5 -5.73 -6.33 7.98
CA ASN A 5 -6.22 -5.14 7.29
C ASN A 5 -7.73 -4.86 7.52
N TYR A 6 -8.51 -5.77 8.12
CA TYR A 6 -9.92 -5.56 8.49
C TYR A 6 -10.11 -4.80 9.82
N PHE A 7 -9.06 -4.57 10.63
CA PHE A 7 -9.14 -3.73 11.84
C PHE A 7 -9.38 -2.24 11.52
N LYS A 8 -9.43 -1.86 10.22
CA LYS A 8 -9.55 -0.49 9.70
C LYS A 8 -10.74 0.32 10.21
N LYS A 9 -11.88 -0.27 10.60
CA LYS A 9 -13.05 0.53 10.99
C LYS A 9 -12.87 1.25 12.34
N ASP A 10 -12.15 0.66 13.29
CA ASP A 10 -12.03 1.19 14.66
C ASP A 10 -10.75 2.02 14.89
N LEU A 11 -9.73 1.84 14.04
CA LEU A 11 -8.43 2.51 14.16
C LEU A 11 -8.46 4.04 13.92
N LYS A 12 -9.52 4.58 13.29
CA LYS A 12 -9.67 6.01 12.95
C LYS A 12 -9.72 6.92 14.17
N ASN A 13 -10.04 6.32 15.32
CA ASN A 13 -10.16 6.97 16.62
C ASN A 13 -8.92 6.77 17.49
N ILE A 14 -8.02 5.87 17.07
CA ILE A 14 -6.84 5.42 17.80
C ILE A 14 -5.59 6.13 17.26
N PHE A 15 -5.49 6.24 15.93
CA PHE A 15 -4.46 6.98 15.20
C PHE A 15 -5.11 8.12 14.41
N ASN A 16 -4.59 9.33 14.57
CA ASN A 16 -4.88 10.49 13.74
C ASN A 16 -4.40 10.22 12.30
N ARG A 17 -5.33 9.82 11.42
CA ARG A 17 -5.18 9.47 9.98
C ARG A 17 -3.92 10.00 9.23
N PRO A 18 -3.42 9.25 8.21
CA PRO A 18 -3.89 7.95 7.72
C PRO A 18 -3.44 6.76 8.58
N PHE A 19 -4.10 5.61 8.36
CA PHE A 19 -3.87 4.37 9.10
C PHE A 19 -2.46 3.82 8.86
N PRO A 20 -1.83 3.18 9.85
CA PRO A 20 -0.68 2.33 9.56
C PRO A 20 -1.09 1.19 8.63
N VAL A 21 -0.39 1.10 7.50
CA VAL A 21 -0.56 0.01 6.54
C VAL A 21 0.58 -0.97 6.77
N LEU A 22 0.28 -2.27 6.74
CA LEU A 22 1.28 -3.33 6.77
C LEU A 22 1.36 -4.01 5.39
N PRO A 23 2.44 -4.73 5.10
CA PRO A 23 2.49 -5.58 3.92
C PRO A 23 1.35 -6.60 3.92
N ASN A 24 1.13 -7.27 2.78
CA ASN A 24 0.18 -8.38 2.73
C ASN A 24 0.71 -9.58 3.53
N LEU A 25 -0.20 -10.33 4.16
CA LEU A 25 0.16 -11.60 4.78
C LEU A 25 0.60 -12.60 3.74
N ILE A 26 1.57 -13.43 4.12
CA ILE A 26 2.10 -14.48 3.26
C ILE A 26 1.54 -15.82 3.72
N GLU A 27 1.01 -16.61 2.80
CA GLU A 27 0.57 -17.98 3.08
C GLU A 27 1.75 -18.94 3.12
N PHE A 28 1.88 -19.67 4.22
CA PHE A 28 2.88 -20.73 4.39
C PHE A 28 2.27 -21.92 5.14
N LYS A 29 2.21 -23.08 4.48
CA LYS A 29 1.60 -24.31 5.01
C LYS A 29 0.17 -24.09 5.54
N GLY A 30 -0.66 -23.36 4.79
CA GLY A 30 -2.06 -23.05 5.16
C GLY A 30 -2.23 -21.97 6.24
N ILE A 31 -1.15 -21.33 6.68
CA ILE A 31 -1.18 -20.27 7.70
C ILE A 31 -0.71 -18.94 7.08
N TYR A 32 -1.53 -17.90 7.22
CA TYR A 32 -1.19 -16.54 6.80
C TYR A 32 -0.44 -15.80 7.90
N GLN A 33 0.76 -15.32 7.61
CA GLN A 33 1.67 -14.73 8.62
C GLN A 33 2.67 -13.74 8.01
N TYR A 34 3.17 -12.83 8.83
CA TYR A 34 4.35 -12.01 8.60
C TYR A 34 5.59 -12.80 9.04
N ARG A 35 6.26 -13.48 8.11
CA ARG A 35 7.46 -14.27 8.41
C ARG A 35 8.70 -13.40 8.28
N VAL A 36 9.24 -12.90 9.39
CA VAL A 36 10.31 -11.90 9.42
C VAL A 36 11.62 -12.53 9.89
N TYR A 37 12.69 -12.30 9.14
CA TYR A 37 14.07 -12.54 9.56
C TYR A 37 14.75 -11.19 9.83
N LEU A 38 15.44 -11.10 10.97
CA LEU A 38 16.29 -9.97 11.34
C LEU A 38 17.72 -10.48 11.42
N GLY A 39 18.64 -9.78 10.75
CA GLY A 39 20.04 -10.19 10.66
C GLY A 39 20.68 -10.44 12.03
N LYS A 40 21.50 -11.50 12.12
CA LYS A 40 22.20 -11.93 13.34
C LYS A 40 22.96 -10.78 14.01
N GLU A 41 23.75 -10.03 13.24
CA GLU A 41 24.55 -8.92 13.76
C GLU A 41 23.71 -7.81 14.42
N PHE A 42 22.54 -7.50 13.86
CA PHE A 42 21.63 -6.51 14.44
C PHE A 42 20.99 -6.99 15.74
N ARG A 43 20.63 -8.28 15.81
CA ARG A 43 20.08 -8.87 17.04
C ARG A 43 21.09 -8.91 18.17
N GLU A 44 22.32 -9.31 17.87
CA GLU A 44 23.41 -9.34 18.84
C GLU A 44 23.73 -7.93 19.35
N SER A 45 23.81 -6.93 18.46
CA SER A 45 24.06 -5.55 18.89
C SER A 45 22.90 -4.97 19.70
N LEU A 46 21.65 -5.32 19.38
CA LEU A 46 20.48 -4.95 20.17
C LEU A 46 20.54 -5.54 21.58
N GLU A 47 20.84 -6.84 21.72
CA GLU A 47 20.95 -7.48 23.03
C GLU A 47 22.08 -6.86 23.86
N GLN A 48 23.24 -6.60 23.24
CA GLN A 48 24.38 -5.95 23.90
C GLN A 48 24.04 -4.53 24.37
N TYR A 49 23.28 -3.77 23.57
CA TYR A 49 22.78 -2.46 23.92
C TYR A 49 21.85 -2.52 25.15
N VAL A 50 20.89 -3.44 25.18
CA VAL A 50 19.97 -3.61 26.32
C VAL A 50 20.73 -4.01 27.59
N LYS A 51 21.70 -4.94 27.49
CA LYS A 51 22.56 -5.33 28.63
C LYS A 51 23.41 -4.17 29.15
N HIS A 52 23.93 -3.35 28.24
CA HIS A 52 24.74 -2.18 28.61
C HIS A 52 23.90 -1.16 29.39
N ILE A 53 22.73 -0.80 28.88
CA ILE A 53 21.80 0.09 29.60
C ILE A 53 21.46 -0.46 30.98
N TYR A 54 21.16 -1.76 31.07
CA TYR A 54 20.85 -2.41 32.35
C TYR A 54 21.97 -2.26 33.38
N ASN A 55 23.21 -2.53 32.99
CA ASN A 55 24.36 -2.42 33.88
C ASN A 55 24.57 -0.99 34.36
N ASP A 56 24.40 -0.02 33.46
CA ASP A 56 24.56 1.41 33.78
C ASP A 56 23.51 1.92 34.78
N PHE A 57 22.28 1.40 34.70
CA PHE A 57 21.24 1.69 35.69
C PHE A 57 21.57 1.15 37.09
N LYS A 58 22.29 0.02 37.17
CA LYS A 58 22.71 -0.60 38.43
C LYS A 58 23.91 0.08 39.07
N SER A 59 24.87 0.56 38.29
CA SER A 59 26.12 1.12 38.80
C SER A 59 26.02 2.56 39.33
N TYR A 60 24.84 3.19 39.34
CA TYR A 60 24.63 4.62 39.68
C TYR A 60 25.50 5.62 38.88
N SER A 61 26.31 5.15 37.93
CA SER A 61 27.14 5.95 37.00
C SER A 61 26.30 6.74 35.99
N TYR A 62 24.99 6.48 35.95
CA TYR A 62 24.01 7.27 35.19
C TYR A 62 23.53 8.52 35.93
N ARG A 63 24.26 8.99 36.95
CA ARG A 63 24.18 10.39 37.39
C ARG A 63 24.99 11.22 36.38
N TRP A 64 24.27 11.98 35.54
CA TRP A 64 24.68 13.20 34.82
C TRP A 64 25.02 13.19 33.31
N LYS A 65 25.14 12.05 32.59
CA LYS A 65 25.48 12.11 31.14
C LYS A 65 24.30 11.90 30.15
N SER A 66 23.18 11.34 30.57
CA SER A 66 22.01 11.08 29.69
C SER A 66 21.00 12.22 29.57
N LEU A 67 21.08 13.19 30.48
CA LEU A 67 20.33 14.45 30.40
C LEU A 67 20.74 15.30 29.18
N ARG A 68 21.76 14.90 28.40
CA ARG A 68 22.21 15.57 27.16
C ARG A 68 21.52 15.10 25.88
N PHE A 69 20.51 14.22 25.94
CA PHE A 69 19.64 14.04 24.77
C PHE A 69 18.59 15.17 24.63
N SER A 70 18.52 16.11 25.59
CA SER A 70 17.91 17.41 25.35
C SER A 70 18.93 18.39 24.75
N SER A 71 18.63 18.84 23.52
CA SER A 71 19.24 19.95 22.79
C SER A 71 20.57 19.69 22.04
N LYS A 72 20.46 19.62 20.71
CA LYS A 72 21.38 20.15 19.67
C LYS A 72 22.90 19.87 19.74
N SER A 73 23.41 19.10 20.69
CA SER A 73 24.83 18.79 20.81
C SER A 73 25.12 17.39 20.29
N LYS A 74 26.07 17.31 19.35
CA LYS A 74 26.53 16.05 18.73
C LYS A 74 26.88 15.05 19.83
N VAL A 75 26.31 13.85 19.72
CA VAL A 75 26.62 12.71 20.59
C VAL A 75 28.03 12.22 20.24
N ASN A 76 29.05 12.88 20.79
CA ASN A 76 30.46 12.54 20.53
C ASN A 76 31.00 11.44 21.45
N ASP A 77 30.32 11.15 22.57
CA ASP A 77 30.65 10.08 23.52
C ASP A 77 29.54 9.01 23.47
N ILE A 78 29.65 8.07 22.52
CA ILE A 78 28.78 6.88 22.44
C ILE A 78 29.65 5.67 22.80
N PHE A 79 29.24 4.85 23.77
CA PHE A 79 29.95 3.60 24.08
C PHE A 79 29.94 2.65 22.87
N ASP A 80 30.97 1.83 22.70
CA ASP A 80 31.12 0.96 21.52
C ASP A 80 29.89 0.09 21.23
N LYS A 81 29.21 -0.39 22.27
CA LYS A 81 27.98 -1.20 22.17
C LYS A 81 26.81 -0.40 21.60
N GLU A 82 26.60 0.83 22.08
CA GLU A 82 25.57 1.74 21.56
C GLU A 82 25.88 2.17 20.13
N LYS A 83 27.16 2.43 19.83
CA LYS A 83 27.63 2.82 18.49
C LYS A 83 27.40 1.70 17.48
N ARG A 84 27.69 0.45 17.87
CA ARG A 84 27.44 -0.73 17.03
C ARG A 84 25.95 -0.91 16.76
N TYR A 85 25.10 -0.76 17.77
CA TYR A 85 23.65 -0.84 17.61
C TYR A 85 23.12 0.30 16.72
N LYS A 86 23.55 1.55 16.96
CA LYS A 86 23.22 2.72 16.14
C LYS A 86 23.54 2.48 14.67
N ASN A 87 24.78 2.08 14.37
CA ASN A 87 25.23 1.86 12.99
C ASN A 87 24.41 0.78 12.28
N ASN A 88 24.07 -0.32 12.97
CA ASN A 88 23.26 -1.39 12.38
C ASN A 88 21.81 -0.96 12.18
N LEU A 89 21.23 -0.20 13.12
CA LEU A 89 19.89 0.36 12.99
C LEU A 89 19.80 1.36 11.83
N GLU A 90 20.78 2.28 11.70
CA GLU A 90 20.84 3.23 10.59
C GLU A 90 20.90 2.55 9.23
N LYS A 91 21.75 1.53 9.09
CA LYS A 91 21.89 0.76 7.84
C LYS A 91 20.58 0.11 7.45
N ILE A 92 19.92 -0.57 8.39
CA ILE A 92 18.65 -1.26 8.14
C ILE A 92 17.56 -0.24 7.78
N LEU A 93 17.39 0.82 8.57
CA LEU A 93 16.37 1.84 8.31
C LEU A 93 16.57 2.47 6.92
N TYR A 94 17.80 2.83 6.59
CA TYR A 94 18.12 3.44 5.31
C TYR A 94 17.88 2.46 4.13
N ASN A 95 18.18 1.17 4.30
CA ASN A 95 17.86 0.13 3.30
C ASN A 95 16.35 -0.05 3.12
N ILE A 96 15.57 -0.03 4.21
CA ILE A 96 14.11 -0.07 4.18
C ILE A 96 13.57 1.13 3.38
N LEU A 97 14.02 2.35 3.70
CA LEU A 97 13.54 3.58 3.04
C LEU A 97 13.77 3.57 1.52
N LYS A 98 14.90 3.02 1.04
CA LYS A 98 15.20 2.88 -0.40
C LYS A 98 14.22 2.00 -1.17
N GLN A 99 13.48 1.15 -0.46
CA GLN A 99 12.67 0.07 -1.03
C GLN A 99 11.24 0.09 -0.49
N GLU A 100 10.88 1.16 0.22
CA GLU A 100 9.63 1.30 0.94
C GLU A 100 8.43 1.48 -0.03
N GLU A 101 7.26 1.00 0.39
CA GLU A 101 5.99 1.27 -0.29
C GLU A 101 5.00 1.81 0.74
N ASP A 102 4.78 3.12 0.73
CA ASP A 102 3.87 3.82 1.64
C ASP A 102 4.09 3.47 3.13
N GLY A 103 5.36 3.28 3.53
CA GLY A 103 5.82 3.01 4.90
C GLY A 103 5.36 1.68 5.54
N ARG A 104 4.90 0.73 4.72
CA ARG A 104 4.47 -0.60 5.18
C ARG A 104 5.60 -1.39 5.84
N TYR A 105 6.76 -1.41 5.23
CA TYR A 105 7.91 -2.17 5.72
C TYR A 105 8.49 -1.55 6.97
N LEU A 106 8.51 -0.22 7.03
CA LEU A 106 8.88 0.53 8.22
C LEU A 106 7.96 0.18 9.40
N ASN A 107 6.63 0.14 9.20
CA ASN A 107 5.70 -0.30 10.23
C ASN A 107 5.99 -1.75 10.67
N LEU A 108 6.15 -2.68 9.74
CA LEU A 108 6.44 -4.08 10.06
C LEU A 108 7.77 -4.23 10.80
N PHE A 109 8.79 -3.48 10.39
CA PHE A 109 10.10 -3.46 11.03
C PHE A 109 9.99 -2.99 12.48
N PHE A 110 9.40 -1.82 12.74
CA PHE A 110 9.24 -1.30 14.11
C PHE A 110 8.42 -2.22 15.01
N ILE A 111 7.35 -2.86 14.50
CA ILE A 111 6.60 -3.88 15.24
C ILE A 111 7.51 -5.08 15.59
N THR A 112 8.34 -5.51 14.64
CA THR A 112 9.28 -6.62 14.84
C THR A 112 10.35 -6.26 15.88
N ILE A 113 10.95 -5.07 15.81
CA ILE A 113 11.97 -4.65 16.79
C ILE A 113 11.36 -4.52 18.17
N SER A 114 10.14 -3.98 18.27
CA SER A 114 9.39 -3.83 19.53
C SER A 114 9.22 -5.18 20.23
N ASN A 115 8.86 -6.22 19.48
CA ASN A 115 8.73 -7.58 20.00
C ASN A 115 10.07 -8.16 20.51
N LEU A 116 11.14 -8.05 19.73
CA LEU A 116 12.47 -8.50 20.16
C LEU A 116 12.96 -7.75 21.39
N PHE A 117 12.79 -6.43 21.39
CA PHE A 117 13.18 -5.57 22.48
C PHE A 117 12.46 -5.95 23.77
N TYR A 118 11.15 -6.15 23.71
CA TYR A 118 10.35 -6.68 24.81
C TYR A 118 10.91 -8.00 25.36
N ASN A 119 11.28 -8.95 24.50
CA ASN A 119 11.81 -10.24 24.93
C ASN A 119 13.15 -10.10 25.66
N HIS A 120 14.07 -9.27 25.14
CA HIS A 120 15.34 -9.00 25.80
C HIS A 120 15.13 -8.34 27.16
N VAL A 121 14.26 -7.34 27.24
CA VAL A 121 13.99 -6.65 28.50
C VAL A 121 13.34 -7.57 29.50
N LYS A 122 12.31 -8.33 29.10
CA LYS A 122 11.65 -9.30 29.98
C LYS A 122 12.67 -10.26 30.61
N THR A 123 13.65 -10.66 29.82
CA THR A 123 14.73 -11.56 30.24
C THR A 123 15.75 -10.87 31.15
N ILE A 124 16.17 -9.64 30.81
CA ILE A 124 17.26 -8.90 31.48
C ILE A 124 16.78 -8.14 32.73
N PHE A 125 15.64 -7.45 32.65
CA PHE A 125 15.12 -6.53 33.68
C PHE A 125 14.07 -7.15 34.62
N LYS A 126 13.72 -8.44 34.51
CA LYS A 126 12.79 -9.23 35.37
C LYS A 126 11.83 -8.40 36.27
N GLU A 127 11.88 -8.55 37.60
CA GLU A 127 11.10 -7.77 38.60
C GLU A 127 11.83 -6.49 39.04
N ASP A 128 12.77 -6.00 38.24
CA ASP A 128 13.62 -4.87 38.60
C ASP A 128 12.84 -3.55 38.57
N LYS A 129 13.04 -2.71 39.60
CA LYS A 129 12.43 -1.38 39.72
C LYS A 129 12.80 -0.45 38.56
N TYR A 130 13.93 -0.71 37.89
CA TYR A 130 14.42 0.10 36.77
C TYR A 130 13.67 -0.14 35.46
N LYS A 131 12.85 -1.20 35.36
CA LYS A 131 12.13 -1.59 34.15
C LYS A 131 11.29 -0.46 33.52
N TYR A 132 10.80 0.48 34.31
CA TYR A 132 10.02 1.62 33.81
C TYR A 132 10.86 2.88 33.54
N LEU A 133 12.03 3.01 34.16
CA LEU A 133 12.87 4.20 34.09
C LEU A 133 13.68 4.30 32.79
N TYR A 134 14.04 3.16 32.19
CA TYR A 134 14.91 3.14 31.01
C TYR A 134 14.16 3.35 29.68
N SER A 135 12.82 3.28 29.70
CA SER A 135 11.96 3.40 28.52
C SER A 135 12.13 4.71 27.76
N GLY A 136 12.27 5.84 28.48
CA GLY A 136 12.49 7.15 27.89
C GLY A 136 13.80 7.24 27.10
N ILE A 137 14.88 6.65 27.64
CA ILE A 137 16.21 6.67 27.01
C ILE A 137 16.19 5.92 25.68
N VAL A 138 15.58 4.73 25.65
CA VAL A 138 15.51 3.91 24.44
C VAL A 138 14.59 4.56 23.41
N ALA A 139 13.46 5.11 23.86
CA ALA A 139 12.54 5.85 23.00
C ALA A 139 13.25 7.04 22.34
N ASP A 140 13.99 7.84 23.12
CA ASP A 140 14.78 8.96 22.61
C ASP A 140 15.85 8.48 21.63
N PHE A 141 16.56 7.40 21.96
CA PHE A 141 17.60 6.83 21.10
C PHE A 141 17.07 6.39 19.73
N HIS A 142 15.98 5.60 19.71
CA HIS A 142 15.35 5.20 18.43
C HIS A 142 14.76 6.38 17.68
N ASN A 143 14.13 7.33 18.37
CA ASN A 143 13.55 8.51 17.74
C ASN A 143 14.61 9.39 17.07
N ILE A 144 15.74 9.63 17.73
CA ILE A 144 16.86 10.41 17.18
C ILE A 144 17.40 9.74 15.92
N ILE A 145 17.71 8.45 15.98
CA ILE A 145 18.26 7.72 14.83
C ILE A 145 17.26 7.73 13.66
N PHE A 146 15.98 7.51 13.97
CA PHE A 146 14.93 7.50 12.97
C PHE A 146 14.79 8.84 12.24
N GLU A 147 14.73 9.95 12.98
CA GLU A 147 14.68 11.31 12.43
C GLU A 147 15.96 11.68 11.65
N GLU A 148 17.14 11.31 12.15
CA GLU A 148 18.42 11.50 11.45
C GLU A 148 18.43 10.78 10.10
N VAL A 149 18.03 9.51 10.07
CA VAL A 149 17.99 8.69 8.85
C VAL A 149 16.94 9.20 7.86
N LEU A 150 15.75 9.57 8.33
CA LEU A 150 14.70 10.16 7.48
C LEU A 150 15.17 11.47 6.85
N LYS A 151 15.81 12.35 7.64
CA LYS A 151 16.33 13.63 7.14
C LYS A 151 17.44 13.41 6.11
N ARG A 152 18.38 12.50 6.38
CA ARG A 152 19.44 12.11 5.43
C ARG A 152 18.83 11.58 4.13
N PHE A 153 17.88 10.65 4.23
CA PHE A 153 17.22 10.06 3.07
C PHE A 153 16.43 11.10 2.26
N LYS A 154 15.72 12.03 2.91
CA LYS A 154 15.01 13.13 2.24
C LYS A 154 15.96 14.02 1.45
N ASN A 155 17.12 14.35 2.02
CA ASN A 155 18.12 15.18 1.36
C ASN A 155 18.71 14.49 0.12
N GLU A 156 18.98 13.19 0.21
CA GLU A 156 19.60 12.41 -0.87
C GLU A 156 18.60 11.94 -1.94
N ASN A 157 17.32 11.77 -1.58
CA ASN A 157 16.29 11.18 -2.44
C ASN A 157 14.97 11.97 -2.38
N SER A 158 15.01 13.31 -2.52
CA SER A 158 13.85 14.20 -2.33
C SER A 158 12.60 13.78 -3.12
N THR A 159 12.73 13.45 -4.40
CA THR A 159 11.60 13.04 -5.24
C THR A 159 10.95 11.74 -4.75
N LEU A 160 11.77 10.76 -4.38
CA LEU A 160 11.31 9.48 -3.83
C LEU A 160 10.68 9.67 -2.45
N TYR A 161 11.29 10.53 -1.61
CA TYR A 161 10.76 10.87 -0.30
C TYR A 161 9.38 11.53 -0.41
N ASP A 162 9.22 12.51 -1.29
CA ASP A 162 7.93 13.19 -1.46
C ASP A 162 6.87 12.28 -2.08
N LYS A 163 7.28 11.32 -2.92
CA LYS A 163 6.38 10.31 -3.48
C LYS A 163 5.86 9.35 -2.42
N ILE A 164 6.73 8.87 -1.52
CA ILE A 164 6.39 7.81 -0.55
C ILE A 164 5.91 8.39 0.79
N PHE A 165 6.59 9.42 1.30
CA PHE A 165 6.47 9.86 2.70
C PHE A 165 5.74 11.19 2.90
N ARG A 166 5.43 11.97 1.84
CA ARG A 166 4.74 13.27 1.98
C ARG A 166 3.39 13.17 2.68
N LYS A 167 2.68 12.06 2.52
CA LYS A 167 1.39 11.78 3.18
C LYS A 167 1.48 10.62 4.19
N TYR A 168 2.69 10.12 4.47
CA TYR A 168 2.87 8.99 5.36
C TYR A 168 2.76 9.42 6.82
N ASN A 169 2.05 8.62 7.61
CA ASN A 169 1.83 8.90 9.02
C ASN A 169 2.78 8.07 9.90
N PHE A 170 3.71 8.74 10.56
CA PHE A 170 4.64 8.13 11.50
C PHE A 170 4.04 7.90 12.89
N GLU A 171 2.76 8.22 13.14
CA GLU A 171 2.14 8.07 14.47
C GLU A 171 2.19 6.65 15.01
N LEU A 172 2.08 5.61 14.16
CA LEU A 172 2.27 4.22 14.63
C LEU A 172 3.70 4.00 15.10
N ILE A 173 4.69 4.46 14.35
CA ILE A 173 6.11 4.31 14.69
C ILE A 173 6.42 5.10 15.95
N ASN A 174 5.93 6.33 16.05
CA ASN A 174 6.02 7.18 17.23
C ASN A 174 5.36 6.50 18.44
N PHE A 175 4.22 5.84 18.26
CA PHE A 175 3.61 5.01 19.29
C PHE A 175 4.50 3.81 19.66
N ILE A 176 5.03 3.07 18.70
CA ILE A 176 5.92 1.93 18.98
C ILE A 176 7.14 2.38 19.79
N ILE A 177 7.78 3.46 19.36
CA ILE A 177 8.95 4.03 20.03
C ILE A 177 8.58 4.56 21.43
N LYS A 178 7.51 5.36 21.55
CA LYS A 178 7.21 6.08 22.81
C LYS A 178 6.35 5.31 23.81
N ASP A 179 5.48 4.43 23.35
CA ASP A 179 4.44 3.76 24.17
C ASP A 179 4.66 2.26 24.31
N GLN A 180 5.13 1.57 23.28
CA GLN A 180 5.31 0.12 23.38
C GLN A 180 6.56 -0.30 24.13
N LEU A 181 7.66 0.43 23.95
CA LEU A 181 8.87 0.22 24.72
C LEU A 181 8.66 0.39 26.24
N PRO A 182 7.87 1.37 26.73
CA PRO A 182 7.58 1.49 28.16
C PRO A 182 6.65 0.43 28.77
N MET A 183 5.88 -0.32 27.98
CA MET A 183 4.69 -1.02 28.48
C MET A 183 4.68 -2.49 28.07
N PHE A 184 5.44 -3.25 28.84
CA PHE A 184 5.75 -4.66 28.64
C PHE A 184 4.54 -5.57 28.78
N CYS A 185 3.75 -5.79 27.73
CA CYS A 185 2.73 -6.83 27.73
C CYS A 185 2.61 -7.50 26.36
N ASN A 186 2.70 -8.84 26.35
CA ASN A 186 2.33 -9.71 25.23
C ASN A 186 1.04 -10.49 25.56
N ASN A 187 0.29 -10.03 26.57
CA ASN A 187 -0.93 -10.67 27.07
C ASN A 187 -2.09 -9.67 27.02
N ALA A 188 -3.18 -10.09 26.40
CA ALA A 188 -4.33 -9.27 26.01
C ALA A 188 -5.27 -8.82 27.16
N ASP A 189 -4.99 -9.24 28.40
CA ASP A 189 -5.92 -9.09 29.53
C ASP A 189 -5.36 -8.22 30.66
N TYR A 190 -5.06 -6.95 30.35
CA TYR A 190 -4.79 -5.96 31.39
C TYR A 190 -5.93 -4.94 31.47
N SER A 191 -6.48 -4.78 32.68
CA SER A 191 -7.28 -3.59 32.99
C SER A 191 -6.34 -2.37 33.02
N PRO A 192 -6.82 -1.16 32.68
CA PRO A 192 -6.01 0.07 32.74
C PRO A 192 -5.32 0.29 34.09
N GLU A 193 -5.94 -0.18 35.16
CA GLU A 193 -5.43 -0.10 36.52
C GLU A 193 -4.23 -1.05 36.74
N THR A 194 -4.25 -2.25 36.13
CA THR A 194 -3.11 -3.19 36.14
C THR A 194 -1.98 -2.70 35.22
N PHE A 195 -2.34 -2.03 34.13
CA PHE A 195 -1.47 -1.43 33.13
C PHE A 195 -0.67 -0.23 33.65
N LEU A 196 -1.29 0.61 34.49
CA LEU A 196 -0.65 1.78 35.10
C LEU A 196 0.16 1.46 36.37
N PHE A 197 -0.18 0.38 37.11
CA PHE A 197 0.29 0.16 38.48
C PHE A 197 0.64 -1.31 38.76
N SER A 198 1.48 -1.91 37.93
CA SER A 198 1.72 -3.35 37.92
C SER A 198 2.33 -3.95 39.22
N LEU A 199 2.89 -3.17 40.15
CA LEU A 199 3.47 -3.69 41.40
C LEU A 199 3.32 -2.73 42.60
N LYS A 200 3.41 -3.31 43.81
CA LYS A 200 3.29 -2.73 45.17
C LYS A 200 4.12 -1.45 45.48
N ASN A 201 4.87 -0.91 44.54
CA ASN A 201 5.73 0.26 44.74
C ASN A 201 5.05 1.55 44.32
N LYS A 202 5.08 2.54 45.21
CA LYS A 202 4.51 3.90 45.11
C LYS A 202 5.09 4.78 43.97
N ASN A 203 5.87 4.22 43.07
CA ASN A 203 6.59 5.00 42.06
C ASN A 203 5.75 5.13 40.79
N LEU A 204 5.49 6.38 40.41
CA LEU A 204 4.70 6.78 39.25
C LEU A 204 5.33 6.27 37.95
N ASN A 205 4.50 5.97 36.96
CA ASN A 205 4.93 5.82 35.57
C ASN A 205 5.54 7.16 35.13
N SER A 206 6.79 7.15 34.65
CA SER A 206 7.52 8.37 34.27
C SER A 206 6.84 9.17 33.15
N ARG A 207 6.02 8.50 32.32
CA ARG A 207 5.21 9.14 31.28
C ARG A 207 3.86 9.60 31.79
N PHE A 208 3.22 8.82 32.67
CA PHE A 208 1.91 9.13 33.22
C PHE A 208 2.02 9.50 34.70
N LEU A 209 2.21 10.79 34.96
CA LEU A 209 2.11 11.45 36.27
C LEU A 209 0.68 11.49 36.86
N ILE A 210 -0.12 10.44 36.64
CA ILE A 210 -1.45 10.26 37.25
C ILE A 210 -1.36 9.08 38.21
N SER A 211 -1.74 9.29 39.48
CA SER A 211 -1.83 8.22 40.46
C SER A 211 -3.01 7.28 40.23
N ARG A 212 -2.94 6.08 40.82
CA ARG A 212 -4.02 5.08 40.75
C ARG A 212 -5.34 5.57 41.31
N GLU A 213 -5.25 6.31 42.39
CA GLU A 213 -6.39 6.93 43.06
C GLU A 213 -7.04 7.94 42.12
N THR A 214 -6.25 8.86 41.54
CA THR A 214 -6.74 9.87 40.58
C THR A 214 -7.39 9.22 39.35
N PHE A 215 -6.75 8.22 38.74
CA PHE A 215 -7.31 7.51 37.60
C PHE A 215 -8.65 6.83 37.93
N SER A 216 -8.72 6.13 39.06
CA SER A 216 -9.95 5.45 39.51
C SER A 216 -11.08 6.43 39.79
N GLU A 217 -10.79 7.56 40.44
CA GLU A 217 -11.79 8.60 40.71
C GLU A 217 -12.29 9.27 39.43
N MET A 218 -11.40 9.59 38.48
CA MET A 218 -11.80 10.09 37.17
C MET A 218 -12.73 9.11 36.46
N LYS A 219 -12.36 7.82 36.42
CA LYS A 219 -13.18 6.76 35.82
C LYS A 219 -14.59 6.73 36.43
N LYS A 220 -14.70 6.77 37.77
CA LYS A 220 -15.99 6.81 38.48
C LYS A 220 -16.83 8.04 38.11
N ILE A 221 -16.20 9.23 38.07
CA ILE A 221 -16.89 10.48 37.71
C ILE A 221 -17.41 10.43 36.29
N LEU A 222 -16.60 9.94 35.35
CA LEU A 222 -16.98 9.79 33.94
C LEU A 222 -18.17 8.84 33.79
N ILE A 223 -18.13 7.66 34.43
CA ILE A 223 -19.24 6.68 34.40
C ILE A 223 -20.53 7.29 34.95
N LYS A 224 -20.48 7.92 36.14
CA LYS A 224 -21.67 8.53 36.75
C LYS A 224 -22.23 9.68 35.90
N SER A 225 -21.37 10.38 35.18
CA SER A 225 -21.78 11.49 34.33
C SER A 225 -22.56 11.06 33.08
N ILE A 226 -22.35 9.83 32.58
CA ILE A 226 -23.09 9.32 31.42
C ILE A 226 -24.60 9.35 31.67
N ASP A 227 -25.07 8.84 32.82
CA ASP A 227 -26.50 8.78 33.14
C ASP A 227 -27.12 10.16 33.31
N LEU A 228 -26.36 11.10 33.91
CA LEU A 228 -26.78 12.48 34.09
C LEU A 228 -26.94 13.22 32.76
N LEU A 229 -25.97 13.04 31.85
CA LEU A 229 -26.00 13.65 30.53
C LEU A 229 -27.12 13.05 29.66
N LYS A 230 -27.38 11.74 29.77
CA LYS A 230 -28.49 11.06 29.09
C LYS A 230 -29.86 11.60 29.51
N LYS A 231 -30.06 11.98 30.78
CA LYS A 231 -31.35 12.52 31.26
C LYS A 231 -31.58 13.97 30.84
N ASN A 232 -30.53 14.73 30.57
CA ASN A 232 -30.63 16.16 30.28
C ASN A 232 -31.05 16.44 28.82
N LYS A 233 -32.11 17.23 28.63
CA LYS A 233 -32.66 17.58 27.30
C LYS A 233 -31.65 18.26 26.35
N LYS A 234 -30.79 19.16 26.87
CA LYS A 234 -29.74 19.85 26.08
C LYS A 234 -28.75 18.86 25.50
N TYR A 235 -28.20 17.98 26.35
CA TYR A 235 -27.17 17.03 25.90
C TYR A 235 -27.73 15.86 25.08
N LYS A 236 -28.99 15.44 25.28
CA LYS A 236 -29.65 14.46 24.38
C LYS A 236 -29.59 14.89 22.91
N LYS A 237 -29.84 16.17 22.61
CA LYS A 237 -29.72 16.71 21.25
C LYS A 237 -28.28 16.63 20.72
N ILE A 238 -27.30 17.01 21.54
CA ILE A 238 -25.87 16.98 21.17
C ILE A 238 -25.38 15.56 20.93
N ILE A 239 -25.76 14.60 21.79
CA ILE A 239 -25.42 13.18 21.68
C ILE A 239 -25.94 12.61 20.35
N LYS A 240 -27.19 12.92 19.98
CA LYS A 240 -27.79 12.52 18.71
C LYS A 240 -27.08 13.17 17.52
N TYR A 241 -26.84 14.48 17.56
CA TYR A 241 -26.19 15.23 16.49
C TYR A 241 -24.74 14.77 16.23
N LYS A 242 -23.97 14.53 17.30
CA LYS A 242 -22.57 14.06 17.20
C LYS A 242 -22.43 12.55 17.04
N ASN A 243 -23.55 11.82 16.94
CA ASN A 243 -23.59 10.37 16.83
C ASN A 243 -22.74 9.65 17.90
N ILE A 244 -22.92 10.05 19.16
CA ILE A 244 -22.21 9.46 20.31
C ILE A 244 -23.00 8.24 20.79
N GLN A 245 -22.35 7.08 20.80
CA GLN A 245 -22.96 5.83 21.24
C GLN A 245 -22.65 5.56 22.71
N PHE A 246 -23.70 5.28 23.49
CA PHE A 246 -23.55 4.79 24.86
C PHE A 246 -23.98 3.32 24.95
N TYR A 247 -23.01 2.43 25.11
CA TYR A 247 -23.19 1.01 25.39
C TYR A 247 -23.85 0.78 26.75
N SER A 248 -24.57 -0.35 26.86
CA SER A 248 -25.19 -0.82 28.11
C SER A 248 -24.15 -1.08 29.19
N ASN A 249 -23.03 -1.70 28.83
CA ASN A 249 -21.85 -1.78 29.70
C ASN A 249 -21.22 -0.38 29.81
N LYS A 250 -21.36 0.24 30.99
CA LYS A 250 -20.91 1.61 31.25
C LYS A 250 -19.39 1.77 31.14
N GLU A 251 -18.61 0.73 31.44
CA GLU A 251 -17.15 0.80 31.32
C GLU A 251 -16.72 0.87 29.86
N LYS A 252 -17.37 0.12 28.96
CA LYS A 252 -17.10 0.17 27.51
C LYS A 252 -17.23 1.59 26.92
N ASN A 253 -18.02 2.46 27.54
CA ASN A 253 -18.18 3.84 27.10
C ASN A 253 -16.93 4.70 27.30
N ILE A 254 -16.14 4.45 28.35
CA ILE A 254 -14.91 5.22 28.62
C ILE A 254 -13.81 4.82 27.63
N PHE A 255 -13.82 3.57 27.16
CA PHE A 255 -12.89 3.07 26.14
C PHE A 255 -13.30 3.44 24.71
N ASN A 256 -14.50 4.00 24.52
CA ASN A 256 -14.91 4.55 23.24
C ASN A 256 -14.40 6.00 23.10
N TYR A 257 -13.45 6.23 22.20
CA TYR A 257 -12.80 7.53 22.02
C TYR A 257 -13.76 8.72 21.88
N LYS A 258 -14.77 8.62 21.00
CA LYS A 258 -15.74 9.71 20.79
C LYS A 258 -16.50 10.05 22.07
N THR A 259 -16.84 9.02 22.84
CA THR A 259 -17.54 9.16 24.11
C THR A 259 -16.62 9.74 25.18
N LEU A 260 -15.39 9.26 25.27
CA LEU A 260 -14.37 9.76 26.20
C LEU A 260 -14.09 11.25 26.00
N VAL A 261 -13.80 11.66 24.76
CA VAL A 261 -13.54 13.07 24.41
C VAL A 261 -14.74 13.95 24.71
N PHE A 262 -15.96 13.45 24.43
CA PHE A 262 -17.16 14.19 24.78
C PHE A 262 -17.30 14.40 26.28
N LEU A 263 -17.04 13.36 27.10
CA LEU A 263 -17.12 13.46 28.55
C LEU A 263 -16.05 14.40 29.10
N LEU A 264 -14.79 14.25 28.70
CA LEU A 264 -13.66 15.06 29.19
C LEU A 264 -13.73 16.53 28.77
N ARG A 265 -14.50 16.87 27.73
CA ARG A 265 -14.73 18.25 27.27
C ARG A 265 -16.08 18.83 27.67
N ASN A 266 -16.88 18.09 28.44
CA ASN A 266 -18.20 18.56 28.85
C ASN A 266 -18.12 19.46 30.10
N GLU A 267 -18.73 20.65 30.03
CA GLU A 267 -18.73 21.65 31.12
C GLU A 267 -19.14 21.07 32.49
N LYS A 268 -20.18 20.24 32.54
CA LYS A 268 -20.65 19.65 33.81
C LYS A 268 -19.72 18.58 34.35
N VAL A 269 -19.08 17.83 33.45
CA VAL A 269 -18.12 16.79 33.84
C VAL A 269 -16.85 17.44 34.35
N ILE A 270 -16.35 18.48 33.67
CA ILE A 270 -15.19 19.26 34.08
C ILE A 270 -15.43 19.87 35.47
N GLY A 271 -16.61 20.45 35.74
CA GLY A 271 -16.95 20.96 37.07
C GLY A 271 -16.86 19.88 38.17
N LYS A 272 -17.36 18.67 37.89
CA LYS A 272 -17.23 17.55 38.85
C LYS A 272 -15.79 17.07 39.06
N LEU A 273 -15.00 17.06 37.99
CA LEU A 273 -13.58 16.71 38.08
C LEU A 273 -12.80 17.77 38.87
N SER A 274 -13.09 19.05 38.64
CA SER A 274 -12.40 20.16 39.32
C SER A 274 -12.75 20.24 40.81
N GLU A 275 -13.94 19.81 41.22
CA GLU A 275 -14.37 19.78 42.63
C GLU A 275 -13.80 18.59 43.43
N ASN A 276 -13.39 17.50 42.76
CA ASN A 276 -12.96 16.27 43.42
C ASN A 276 -11.66 16.46 44.21
N ARG A 277 -11.67 16.05 45.49
CA ARG A 277 -10.54 16.22 46.42
C ARG A 277 -9.27 15.48 45.99
N VAL A 278 -9.39 14.27 45.44
CA VAL A 278 -8.24 13.45 45.00
C VAL A 278 -7.56 14.12 43.80
N ILE A 279 -8.36 14.56 42.81
CA ILE A 279 -7.85 15.26 41.63
C ILE A 279 -7.18 16.59 42.01
N LYS A 280 -7.80 17.40 42.89
CA LYS A 280 -7.19 18.63 43.42
C LYS A 280 -5.84 18.39 44.09
N LYS A 281 -5.69 17.27 44.81
CA LYS A 281 -4.44 16.89 45.46
C LYS A 281 -3.36 16.54 44.44
N GLU A 282 -3.69 15.82 43.36
CA GLU A 282 -2.75 15.51 42.28
C GLU A 282 -2.28 16.76 41.52
N ILE A 283 -3.22 17.67 41.19
CA ILE A 283 -2.96 18.98 40.56
C ILE A 283 -1.91 19.75 41.35
N LYS A 284 -2.11 19.88 42.67
CA LYS A 284 -1.18 20.59 43.55
C LYS A 284 0.16 19.87 43.70
N LYS A 285 0.14 18.54 43.80
CA LYS A 285 1.34 17.73 44.02
C LYS A 285 2.30 17.79 42.83
N ASN A 286 1.79 17.73 41.61
CA ASN A 286 2.59 17.63 40.40
C ASN A 286 2.69 18.96 39.63
N SER A 287 2.08 20.04 40.14
CA SER A 287 2.03 21.36 39.48
C SER A 287 1.49 21.31 38.05
N ILE A 288 0.42 20.53 37.83
CA ILE A 288 -0.24 20.35 36.52
C ILE A 288 -1.68 20.82 36.57
N SER A 289 -2.21 21.28 35.44
CA SER A 289 -3.61 21.69 35.27
C SER A 289 -4.57 20.50 35.19
N LEU A 290 -5.86 20.76 35.43
CA LEU A 290 -6.92 19.76 35.20
C LEU A 290 -6.97 19.32 33.72
N GLN A 291 -6.69 20.23 32.79
CA GLN A 291 -6.68 19.93 31.37
C GLN A 291 -5.56 18.96 31.01
N GLU A 292 -4.38 19.11 31.61
CA GLU A 292 -3.27 18.15 31.46
C GLU A 292 -3.62 16.79 32.03
N ILE A 293 -4.26 16.73 33.21
CA ILE A 293 -4.76 15.47 33.77
C ILE A 293 -5.78 14.80 32.84
N CYS A 294 -6.73 15.56 32.29
CA CYS A 294 -7.70 15.04 31.31
C CYS A 294 -7.01 14.53 30.04
N TYR A 295 -6.00 15.24 29.54
CA TYR A 295 -5.22 14.83 28.37
C TYR A 295 -4.45 13.53 28.65
N MET A 296 -3.80 13.43 29.80
CA MET A 296 -3.08 12.22 30.20
C MET A 296 -4.03 11.04 30.40
N PHE A 297 -5.22 11.25 30.97
CA PHE A 297 -6.25 10.21 31.04
C PHE A 297 -6.68 9.75 29.63
N GLU A 298 -6.91 10.68 28.71
CA GLU A 298 -7.21 10.37 27.31
C GLU A 298 -6.08 9.57 26.64
N ASP A 299 -4.82 9.97 26.84
CA ASP A 299 -3.66 9.29 26.24
C ASP A 299 -3.47 7.88 26.79
N ILE A 300 -3.67 7.65 28.10
CA ILE A 300 -3.63 6.30 28.70
C ILE A 300 -4.61 5.37 27.99
N ILE A 301 -5.87 5.82 27.81
CA ILE A 301 -6.90 5.00 27.15
C ILE A 301 -6.52 4.73 25.69
N LYS A 302 -6.02 5.74 24.97
CA LYS A 302 -5.53 5.56 23.59
C LYS A 302 -4.37 4.58 23.52
N THR A 303 -3.41 4.67 24.43
CA THR A 303 -2.25 3.77 24.49
C THR A 303 -2.70 2.33 24.63
N ILE A 304 -3.65 2.04 25.53
CA ILE A 304 -4.19 0.69 25.72
C ILE A 304 -4.85 0.17 24.43
N GLU A 305 -5.65 1.00 23.76
CA GLU A 305 -6.28 0.61 22.49
C GLU A 305 -5.25 0.39 21.36
N ARG A 306 -4.22 1.23 21.27
CA ARG A 306 -3.09 1.05 20.34
C ARG A 306 -2.34 -0.25 20.60
N MET A 307 -2.20 -0.66 21.87
CA MET A 307 -1.56 -1.94 22.22
C MET A 307 -2.37 -3.14 21.80
N LYS A 308 -3.70 -3.12 21.99
CA LYS A 308 -4.58 -4.19 21.48
C LYS A 308 -4.40 -4.40 19.97
N TYR A 309 -4.18 -3.32 19.23
CA TYR A 309 -3.89 -3.41 17.80
C TYR A 309 -2.56 -4.14 17.54
N ILE A 310 -1.47 -3.78 18.23
CA ILE A 310 -0.20 -4.48 18.04
C ILE A 310 -0.24 -5.92 18.52
N ASP A 311 -0.90 -6.22 19.65
CA ASP A 311 -1.12 -7.59 20.10
C ASP A 311 -1.86 -8.42 19.06
N TYR A 312 -2.85 -7.81 18.40
CA TYR A 312 -3.55 -8.45 17.30
C TYR A 312 -2.63 -8.71 16.09
N ILE A 313 -1.75 -7.77 15.73
CA ILE A 313 -0.74 -7.99 14.67
C ILE A 313 0.28 -9.06 15.06
N ASN A 314 0.72 -9.09 16.32
CA ASN A 314 1.68 -10.06 16.84
C ASN A 314 1.20 -11.51 16.69
N LYS A 315 -0.13 -11.75 16.69
CA LYS A 315 -0.70 -13.09 16.40
C LYS A 315 -0.36 -13.61 15.01
N TYR A 316 -0.08 -12.72 14.06
CA TYR A 316 0.32 -13.06 12.69
C TYR A 316 1.83 -12.92 12.48
N LEU A 317 2.59 -12.44 13.46
CA LEU A 317 4.02 -12.20 13.34
C LEU A 317 4.80 -13.46 13.71
N HIS A 318 5.59 -13.97 12.76
CA HIS A 318 6.53 -15.05 12.98
C HIS A 318 7.95 -14.55 12.76
N ILE A 319 8.72 -14.45 13.85
CA ILE A 319 10.11 -14.05 13.81
C ILE A 319 10.98 -15.31 13.78
N TYR A 320 11.81 -15.47 12.75
CA TYR A 320 12.71 -16.63 12.65
C TYR A 320 13.73 -16.65 13.81
N PRO A 321 14.03 -17.81 14.42
CA PRO A 321 15.13 -17.97 15.36
C PRO A 321 16.48 -17.49 14.80
N ILE A 322 17.39 -17.04 15.66
CA ILE A 322 18.69 -16.49 15.22
C ILE A 322 19.57 -17.55 14.54
N ASP A 323 19.44 -18.81 14.95
CA ASP A 323 20.20 -19.96 14.44
C ASP A 323 19.51 -20.67 13.26
N THR A 324 18.47 -20.06 12.70
CA THR A 324 17.81 -20.64 11.52
C THR A 324 18.78 -20.64 10.34
N ASP A 325 18.87 -21.76 9.64
CA ASP A 325 19.75 -21.90 8.47
C ASP A 325 19.50 -20.78 7.43
N TYR A 326 20.58 -20.06 7.11
CA TYR A 326 20.59 -18.99 6.14
C TYR A 326 20.11 -19.46 4.76
N THR A 327 20.50 -20.67 4.33
CA THR A 327 20.14 -21.16 2.98
C THR A 327 18.64 -21.45 2.88
N PHE A 328 18.05 -22.02 3.93
CA PHE A 328 16.61 -22.18 4.06
C PHE A 328 15.86 -20.84 4.03
N ILE A 329 16.29 -19.86 4.83
CA ILE A 329 15.64 -18.53 4.87
C ILE A 329 15.77 -17.84 3.51
N ASN A 330 16.97 -17.85 2.91
CA ASN A 330 17.26 -17.21 1.63
C ASN A 330 16.48 -17.86 0.48
N THR A 331 16.34 -19.19 0.47
CA THR A 331 15.54 -19.89 -0.54
C THR A 331 14.06 -19.55 -0.41
N LYS A 332 13.53 -19.46 0.81
CA LYS A 332 12.12 -19.05 1.03
C LYS A 332 11.91 -17.55 0.78
N PHE A 333 12.92 -16.72 1.05
CA PHE A 333 12.93 -15.29 0.74
C PHE A 333 12.95 -15.04 -0.78
N LYS A 334 13.82 -15.73 -1.53
CA LYS A 334 13.87 -15.69 -3.01
C LYS A 334 12.55 -16.11 -3.67
N ASN A 335 11.78 -16.98 -3.00
CA ASN A 335 10.45 -17.41 -3.43
C ASN A 335 9.32 -16.50 -2.92
N GLY A 336 9.66 -15.37 -2.30
CA GLY A 336 8.71 -14.38 -1.84
C GLY A 336 7.87 -14.77 -0.64
N LYS A 337 8.38 -15.66 0.21
CA LYS A 337 7.64 -16.19 1.36
C LYS A 337 8.03 -15.56 2.72
N ASN A 338 9.00 -14.65 2.75
CA ASN A 338 9.54 -14.04 3.98
C ASN A 338 9.86 -12.55 3.79
N PHE A 339 9.88 -11.80 4.90
CA PHE A 339 10.43 -10.45 5.03
C PHE A 339 11.82 -10.52 5.65
N TRP A 340 12.78 -9.74 5.16
CA TRP A 340 14.18 -9.76 5.59
C TRP A 340 14.65 -8.35 5.87
N PHE A 341 15.14 -8.10 7.09
CA PHE A 341 15.80 -6.84 7.42
C PHE A 341 17.20 -7.07 7.99
N ASP A 342 18.23 -6.66 7.25
CA ASP A 342 19.62 -6.60 7.70
C ASP A 342 20.38 -5.43 7.05
N GLY A 343 21.65 -5.28 7.40
CA GLY A 343 22.49 -4.18 6.91
C GLY A 343 22.98 -4.32 5.47
N SER A 344 22.80 -5.46 4.80
CA SER A 344 23.39 -5.78 3.50
C SER A 344 22.37 -6.14 2.41
N HIS A 345 21.14 -6.50 2.79
CA HIS A 345 20.17 -7.10 1.91
C HIS A 345 19.25 -6.05 1.30
N GLN A 346 19.27 -5.99 -0.04
CA GLN A 346 18.27 -5.28 -0.83
C GLN A 346 17.11 -6.24 -1.13
N ILE A 347 15.86 -5.79 -1.02
CA ILE A 347 14.68 -6.48 -1.58
C ILE A 347 15.05 -6.88 -3.01
N HIS A 348 15.07 -8.18 -3.27
CA HIS A 348 15.52 -8.72 -4.54
C HIS A 348 14.65 -8.18 -5.68
N LYS A 349 15.21 -7.26 -6.46
CA LYS A 349 14.73 -6.88 -7.78
C LYS A 349 15.17 -7.96 -8.75
N LYS A 350 14.23 -8.70 -9.33
CA LYS A 350 14.54 -9.61 -10.44
C LYS A 350 14.22 -8.91 -11.75
N ILE A 351 15.25 -8.54 -12.51
CA ILE A 351 15.05 -8.06 -13.87
C ILE A 351 14.73 -9.28 -14.74
N LYS A 352 13.64 -9.19 -15.49
CA LYS A 352 13.24 -10.20 -16.47
C LYS A 352 12.81 -9.53 -17.76
N ASP A 353 13.04 -10.21 -18.88
CA ASP A 353 12.32 -9.91 -20.11
C ASP A 353 10.91 -10.50 -19.99
N ALA A 354 9.91 -9.64 -20.16
CA ALA A 354 8.51 -10.01 -19.98
C ALA A 354 7.62 -9.15 -20.89
N THR A 355 6.37 -9.57 -21.02
CA THR A 355 5.35 -8.80 -21.72
C THR A 355 4.23 -8.43 -20.76
N ILE A 356 3.85 -7.16 -20.79
CA ILE A 356 2.80 -6.58 -19.97
C ILE A 356 1.59 -6.35 -20.86
N LEU A 357 0.43 -6.78 -20.39
CA LEU A 357 -0.86 -6.58 -21.04
C LEU A 357 -1.78 -5.85 -20.06
N PHE A 358 -2.32 -4.72 -20.48
CA PHE A 358 -3.40 -4.01 -19.79
C PHE A 358 -4.70 -4.17 -20.57
N ILE A 359 -5.81 -4.24 -19.84
CA ILE A 359 -7.17 -4.24 -20.38
C ILE A 359 -7.95 -3.16 -19.67
N ASP A 360 -8.79 -2.46 -20.41
CA ASP A 360 -9.70 -1.44 -19.89
C ASP A 360 -11.00 -1.39 -20.68
N ILE A 361 -12.15 -1.21 -20.01
CA ILE A 361 -13.48 -1.18 -20.63
C ILE A 361 -13.77 0.22 -21.16
N ARG A 362 -14.20 0.34 -22.41
CA ARG A 362 -14.48 1.65 -23.01
C ARG A 362 -15.80 2.21 -22.56
N ASP A 363 -15.78 3.54 -22.36
CA ASP A 363 -16.91 4.32 -21.89
C ASP A 363 -17.46 3.87 -20.52
N PHE A 364 -16.67 3.15 -19.72
CA PHE A 364 -17.11 2.55 -18.46
C PHE A 364 -17.76 3.58 -17.54
N THR A 365 -17.02 4.65 -17.22
CA THR A 365 -17.48 5.73 -16.32
C THR A 365 -18.77 6.39 -16.83
N LYS A 366 -18.90 6.56 -18.15
CA LYS A 366 -20.08 7.19 -18.78
C LYS A 366 -21.33 6.35 -18.55
N PHE A 367 -21.24 5.03 -18.70
CA PHE A 367 -22.38 4.13 -18.51
C PHE A 367 -22.66 3.84 -17.03
N THR A 368 -21.64 3.68 -16.19
CA THR A 368 -21.84 3.32 -14.77
C THR A 368 -22.47 4.44 -13.93
N ASN A 369 -22.34 5.71 -14.34
CA ASN A 369 -22.98 6.84 -13.64
C ASN A 369 -24.52 6.75 -13.58
N ARG A 370 -25.12 5.90 -14.41
CA ARG A 370 -26.58 5.72 -14.51
C ARG A 370 -27.03 4.35 -14.00
N MET A 371 -26.15 3.58 -13.37
CA MET A 371 -26.39 2.19 -12.96
C MET A 371 -26.34 2.01 -11.45
N SER A 372 -27.13 1.06 -10.95
CA SER A 372 -27.02 0.61 -9.56
C SER A 372 -25.71 -0.17 -9.34
N PRO A 373 -25.18 -0.21 -8.11
CA PRO A 373 -23.99 -1.00 -7.78
C PRO A 373 -24.08 -2.49 -8.16
N ASP A 374 -25.28 -3.07 -8.06
CA ASP A 374 -25.52 -4.48 -8.39
C ASP A 374 -25.44 -4.71 -9.91
N GLU A 375 -25.99 -3.80 -10.71
CA GLU A 375 -25.87 -3.84 -12.18
C GLU A 375 -24.42 -3.68 -12.64
N ILE A 376 -23.68 -2.74 -12.04
CA ILE A 376 -22.25 -2.54 -12.32
C ILE A 376 -21.48 -3.82 -12.00
N THR A 377 -21.73 -4.43 -10.84
CA THR A 377 -21.05 -5.65 -10.42
C THR A 377 -21.36 -6.80 -11.38
N LYS A 378 -22.63 -6.95 -11.80
CA LYS A 378 -23.04 -7.98 -12.77
C LYS A 378 -22.35 -7.80 -14.14
N GLN A 379 -22.26 -6.57 -14.64
CA GLN A 379 -21.58 -6.28 -15.90
C GLN A 379 -20.07 -6.56 -15.81
N LEU A 380 -19.42 -6.15 -14.71
CA LEU A 380 -18.00 -6.43 -14.47
C LEU A 380 -17.73 -7.94 -14.39
N HIS A 381 -18.55 -8.70 -13.67
CA HIS A 381 -18.44 -10.16 -13.61
C HIS A 381 -18.54 -10.81 -14.99
N LEU A 382 -19.51 -10.41 -15.82
CA LEU A 382 -19.67 -10.96 -17.17
C LEU A 382 -18.42 -10.77 -18.03
N ILE A 383 -17.75 -9.61 -17.91
CA ILE A 383 -16.61 -9.25 -18.75
C ILE A 383 -15.30 -9.81 -18.18
N LEU A 384 -15.10 -9.70 -16.87
CA LEU A 384 -13.81 -9.97 -16.22
C LEU A 384 -13.65 -11.43 -15.77
N ASP A 385 -14.72 -12.14 -15.40
CA ASP A 385 -14.64 -13.54 -14.91
C ASP A 385 -14.00 -14.52 -15.93
N PRO A 386 -14.21 -14.39 -17.25
CA PRO A 386 -13.56 -15.27 -18.23
C PRO A 386 -12.06 -15.01 -18.42
N LEU A 387 -11.58 -13.79 -18.15
CA LEU A 387 -10.23 -13.35 -18.50
C LEU A 387 -9.10 -14.13 -17.80
N PRO A 388 -9.18 -14.43 -16.48
CA PRO A 388 -8.16 -15.24 -15.80
C PRO A 388 -7.88 -16.58 -16.49
N GLN A 389 -8.92 -17.26 -16.98
CA GLN A 389 -8.76 -18.56 -17.65
C GLN A 389 -8.05 -18.40 -19.00
N ILE A 390 -8.41 -17.37 -19.78
CA ILE A 390 -7.76 -17.07 -21.06
C ILE A 390 -6.28 -16.70 -20.84
N ILE A 391 -5.99 -15.83 -19.88
CA ILE A 391 -4.63 -15.40 -19.56
C ILE A 391 -3.77 -16.59 -19.11
N ASN A 392 -4.30 -17.44 -18.22
CA ASN A 392 -3.59 -18.63 -17.74
C ASN A 392 -3.35 -19.66 -18.86
N LYS A 393 -4.29 -19.82 -19.81
CA LYS A 393 -4.15 -20.71 -20.97
C LYS A 393 -2.89 -20.40 -21.81
N TYR A 394 -2.47 -19.14 -21.84
CA TYR A 394 -1.29 -18.68 -22.54
C TYR A 394 -0.14 -18.32 -21.59
N ASN A 395 0.00 -19.01 -20.47
CA ASN A 395 1.10 -18.85 -19.51
C ASN A 395 1.26 -17.43 -18.91
N GLY A 396 0.23 -16.59 -19.00
CA GLY A 396 0.17 -15.32 -18.29
C GLY A 396 -0.37 -15.51 -16.88
N TYR A 397 -0.21 -14.48 -16.04
CA TYR A 397 -0.94 -14.37 -14.78
C TYR A 397 -1.44 -12.95 -14.56
N ILE A 398 -2.54 -12.80 -13.82
CA ILE A 398 -3.05 -11.49 -13.42
C ILE A 398 -2.19 -10.96 -12.27
N ASP A 399 -1.61 -9.78 -12.48
CA ASP A 399 -0.87 -9.06 -11.46
C ASP A 399 -1.81 -8.32 -10.50
N LYS A 400 -2.73 -7.53 -11.07
CA LYS A 400 -3.76 -6.79 -10.32
C LYS A 400 -4.99 -6.48 -11.17
N MET A 401 -6.14 -6.42 -10.51
CA MET A 401 -7.39 -5.87 -11.05
C MET A 401 -7.40 -4.36 -10.81
N LEU A 402 -7.92 -3.59 -11.77
CA LEU A 402 -7.85 -2.13 -11.83
C LEU A 402 -9.23 -1.52 -12.00
N GLY A 403 -10.17 -1.86 -11.11
CA GLY A 403 -11.55 -1.38 -11.22
C GLY A 403 -12.29 -2.06 -12.37
N ASP A 404 -12.37 -1.38 -13.51
CA ASP A 404 -12.93 -1.81 -14.79
C ASP A 404 -11.93 -2.55 -15.69
N GLY A 405 -10.65 -2.49 -15.35
CA GLY A 405 -9.58 -3.14 -16.10
C GLY A 405 -8.80 -4.19 -15.31
N LEU A 406 -7.75 -4.71 -15.95
CA LEU A 406 -6.74 -5.55 -15.29
C LEU A 406 -5.35 -5.38 -15.90
N MET A 407 -4.34 -5.82 -15.16
CA MET A 407 -2.96 -5.96 -15.62
C MET A 407 -2.54 -7.43 -15.54
N ALA A 408 -2.02 -7.94 -16.65
CA ALA A 408 -1.45 -9.28 -16.76
C ALA A 408 0.04 -9.23 -17.16
N VAL A 409 0.78 -10.25 -16.73
CA VAL A 409 2.21 -10.38 -16.96
C VAL A 409 2.52 -11.75 -17.55
N PHE A 410 3.26 -11.76 -18.66
CA PHE A 410 3.74 -12.94 -19.36
C PHE A 410 5.27 -12.99 -19.25
N GLY A 411 5.87 -14.15 -19.00
CA GLY A 411 7.33 -14.28 -18.79
C GLY A 411 7.83 -13.79 -17.41
N GLY A 412 6.93 -13.25 -16.58
CA GLY A 412 7.31 -12.73 -15.26
C GLY A 412 7.60 -13.82 -14.22
N ARG A 413 6.68 -14.77 -14.02
CA ARG A 413 6.88 -15.87 -13.06
C ARG A 413 7.58 -17.06 -13.71
N LEU A 414 6.98 -17.57 -14.77
CA LEU A 414 7.53 -18.63 -15.61
C LEU A 414 8.50 -18.02 -16.63
N ASP A 415 9.62 -18.70 -16.88
CA ASP A 415 10.50 -18.34 -17.98
C ASP A 415 9.87 -18.86 -19.27
N ASP A 416 9.18 -17.96 -19.99
CA ASP A 416 8.46 -18.28 -21.21
C ASP A 416 9.12 -17.54 -22.39
N LYS A 417 9.90 -18.23 -23.22
CA LYS A 417 10.54 -17.62 -24.40
C LYS A 417 9.54 -17.03 -25.40
N ASN A 418 8.27 -17.46 -25.29
CA ASN A 418 7.15 -17.06 -26.13
C ASN A 418 6.21 -16.08 -25.39
N HIS A 419 6.63 -15.48 -24.27
CA HIS A 419 5.83 -14.56 -23.45
C HIS A 419 5.12 -13.47 -24.27
N MET A 420 5.81 -12.95 -25.29
CA MET A 420 5.28 -11.93 -26.18
C MET A 420 4.14 -12.49 -27.04
N ILE A 421 4.35 -13.58 -27.80
CA ILE A 421 3.31 -14.09 -28.71
C ILE A 421 2.12 -14.64 -27.93
N ASN A 422 2.39 -15.23 -26.76
CA ASN A 422 1.36 -15.70 -25.85
C ASN A 422 0.49 -14.55 -25.32
N SER A 423 1.06 -13.38 -25.06
CA SER A 423 0.27 -12.19 -24.71
C SER A 423 -0.63 -11.72 -25.86
N ILE A 424 -0.16 -11.81 -27.11
CA ILE A 424 -0.95 -11.47 -28.31
C ILE A 424 -2.10 -12.45 -28.48
N ARG A 425 -1.85 -13.76 -28.34
CA ARG A 425 -2.88 -14.81 -28.40
C ARG A 425 -3.94 -14.62 -27.32
N ALA A 426 -3.51 -14.33 -26.10
CA ALA A 426 -4.42 -14.00 -25.00
C ALA A 426 -5.26 -12.78 -25.34
N ALA A 427 -4.65 -11.70 -25.84
CA ALA A 427 -5.37 -10.49 -26.23
C ALA A 427 -6.41 -10.73 -27.32
N ILE A 428 -6.07 -11.49 -28.37
CA ILE A 428 -7.02 -11.85 -29.45
C ILE A 428 -8.21 -12.62 -28.88
N ASN A 429 -7.97 -13.62 -28.04
CA ASN A 429 -9.06 -14.41 -27.46
C ASN A 429 -9.90 -13.62 -26.46
N ILE A 430 -9.29 -12.71 -25.69
CA ILE A 430 -10.00 -11.78 -24.82
C ILE A 430 -10.90 -10.86 -25.65
N TYR A 431 -10.38 -10.31 -26.74
CA TYR A 431 -11.12 -9.44 -27.63
C TYR A 431 -12.31 -10.16 -28.28
N ARG A 432 -12.09 -11.37 -28.82
CA ARG A 432 -13.15 -12.24 -29.34
C ARG A 432 -14.18 -12.57 -28.26
N LYS A 433 -13.73 -12.91 -27.05
CA LYS A 433 -14.64 -13.26 -25.95
C LYS A 433 -15.53 -12.10 -25.54
N PHE A 434 -14.98 -10.88 -25.51
CA PHE A 434 -15.76 -9.68 -25.24
C PHE A 434 -16.86 -9.49 -26.30
N HIS A 435 -16.52 -9.66 -27.59
CA HIS A 435 -17.48 -9.52 -28.69
C HIS A 435 -18.53 -10.64 -28.74
N GLU A 436 -18.20 -11.87 -28.32
CA GLU A 436 -19.22 -12.92 -28.10
C GLU A 436 -20.26 -12.52 -27.04
N LEU A 437 -19.83 -11.74 -26.05
CA LEU A 437 -20.67 -11.28 -24.95
C LEU A 437 -21.39 -9.96 -25.28
N LYS A 438 -21.17 -9.39 -26.47
CA LYS A 438 -21.66 -8.06 -26.87
C LYS A 438 -23.17 -7.87 -26.67
N ASN A 439 -23.97 -8.90 -26.93
CA ASN A 439 -25.43 -8.85 -26.75
C ASN A 439 -25.88 -8.92 -25.28
N LYS A 440 -24.95 -9.17 -24.35
CA LYS A 440 -25.20 -9.29 -22.90
C LYS A 440 -24.55 -8.16 -22.10
N VAL A 441 -23.70 -7.37 -22.74
CA VAL A 441 -22.97 -6.26 -22.10
C VAL A 441 -23.33 -4.94 -22.77
N ILE A 442 -23.38 -3.89 -21.97
CA ILE A 442 -23.74 -2.55 -22.43
C ILE A 442 -22.59 -1.79 -23.08
N PHE A 443 -21.36 -2.25 -22.86
CA PHE A 443 -20.16 -1.50 -23.21
C PHE A 443 -19.76 -1.72 -24.65
N ASP A 444 -19.11 -0.70 -25.24
CA ASP A 444 -18.92 -0.69 -26.67
C ASP A 444 -17.79 -1.57 -27.18
N ASP A 445 -16.64 -1.45 -26.53
CA ASP A 445 -15.41 -2.15 -26.87
C ASP A 445 -14.55 -2.24 -25.59
N ILE A 446 -13.44 -2.95 -25.69
CA ILE A 446 -12.34 -2.92 -24.73
C ILE A 446 -11.08 -2.38 -25.40
N GLY A 447 -10.24 -1.73 -24.63
CA GLY A 447 -8.88 -1.42 -25.03
C GLY A 447 -7.90 -2.41 -24.45
N ILE A 448 -6.96 -2.86 -25.27
CA ILE A 448 -5.85 -3.69 -24.84
C ILE A 448 -4.55 -2.99 -25.23
N GLY A 449 -3.65 -2.82 -24.27
CA GLY A 449 -2.31 -2.27 -24.50
C GLY A 449 -1.23 -3.26 -24.12
N ILE A 450 -0.30 -3.53 -25.03
CA ILE A 450 0.74 -4.55 -24.85
C ILE A 450 2.12 -3.96 -25.10
N ASN A 451 3.03 -4.17 -24.15
CA ASN A 451 4.43 -3.84 -24.34
C ASN A 451 5.36 -4.93 -23.81
N THR A 452 6.43 -5.18 -24.56
CA THR A 452 7.47 -6.15 -24.23
C THR A 452 8.78 -5.44 -23.92
N GLY A 453 9.49 -5.91 -22.90
CA GLY A 453 10.81 -5.40 -22.54
C GLY A 453 11.26 -5.85 -21.17
N LYS A 454 12.34 -5.25 -20.68
CA LYS A 454 12.83 -5.49 -19.33
C LYS A 454 11.85 -4.93 -18.31
N ILE A 455 11.45 -5.76 -17.37
CA ILE A 455 10.67 -5.38 -16.19
C ILE A 455 11.49 -5.64 -14.95
N THR A 456 11.28 -4.83 -13.93
CA THR A 456 11.71 -5.16 -12.58
C THR A 456 10.57 -5.84 -11.86
N ILE A 457 10.73 -7.13 -11.59
CA ILE A 457 9.88 -7.83 -10.65
C ILE A 457 10.38 -7.47 -9.26
N THR A 458 9.51 -6.82 -8.51
CA THR A 458 9.77 -6.41 -7.14
C THR A 458 8.67 -6.96 -6.26
N GLN A 459 9.01 -7.20 -4.99
CA GLN A 459 8.05 -7.74 -4.05
C GLN A 459 7.65 -6.66 -3.06
N PHE A 460 6.42 -6.19 -3.23
CA PHE A 460 5.75 -5.18 -2.41
C PHE A 460 4.50 -5.80 -1.76
N GLY A 461 4.70 -6.72 -0.81
CA GLY A 461 3.64 -7.58 -0.26
C GLY A 461 3.12 -8.66 -1.23
N GLN A 462 2.88 -8.34 -2.49
CA GLN A 462 2.70 -9.26 -3.62
C GLN A 462 3.80 -8.97 -4.66
N THR A 463 4.26 -10.01 -5.35
CA THR A 463 5.17 -9.87 -6.49
C THR A 463 4.48 -9.06 -7.60
N THR A 464 5.01 -7.89 -7.94
CA THR A 464 4.48 -7.01 -8.98
C THR A 464 5.57 -6.54 -9.94
N ALA A 465 5.19 -6.28 -11.18
CA ALA A 465 6.08 -5.74 -12.21
C ALA A 465 6.06 -4.21 -12.17
N ILE A 466 7.25 -3.59 -12.17
CA ILE A 466 7.43 -2.14 -12.32
C ILE A 466 8.47 -1.84 -13.41
N GLY A 467 8.41 -0.63 -13.96
CA GLY A 467 9.40 -0.12 -14.91
C GLY A 467 8.77 0.58 -16.11
N GLU A 468 9.62 1.11 -16.98
CA GLU A 468 9.21 1.79 -18.21
C GLU A 468 8.33 0.90 -19.10
N THR A 469 8.65 -0.40 -19.20
CA THR A 469 7.87 -1.37 -19.96
C THR A 469 6.40 -1.43 -19.51
N VAL A 470 6.15 -1.41 -18.19
CA VAL A 470 4.81 -1.43 -17.59
C VAL A 470 4.08 -0.13 -17.87
N ASN A 471 4.76 1.01 -17.71
CA ASN A 471 4.19 2.33 -17.97
C ASN A 471 3.79 2.50 -19.43
N LYS A 472 4.63 2.04 -20.37
CA LYS A 472 4.34 2.08 -21.81
C LYS A 472 3.11 1.22 -22.14
N ALA A 473 3.00 -0.01 -21.62
CA ALA A 473 1.80 -0.85 -21.81
C ALA A 473 0.52 -0.17 -21.29
N ALA A 474 0.58 0.47 -20.13
CA ALA A 474 -0.56 1.21 -19.58
C ALA A 474 -0.98 2.39 -20.48
N ARG A 475 0.00 3.12 -21.05
CA ARG A 475 -0.25 4.22 -21.99
C ARG A 475 -0.81 3.73 -23.34
N LEU A 476 -0.39 2.54 -23.78
CA LEU A 476 -0.98 1.90 -24.95
C LEU A 476 -2.45 1.52 -24.73
N CYS A 477 -2.81 1.19 -23.50
CA CYS A 477 -4.16 0.80 -23.12
C CYS A 477 -5.07 2.01 -22.83
N SER A 478 -4.56 3.19 -22.50
CA SER A 478 -5.40 4.35 -22.22
C SER A 478 -6.07 4.91 -23.48
N SER A 479 -7.31 5.34 -23.36
CA SER A 479 -8.03 6.14 -24.37
C SER A 479 -8.03 7.61 -23.94
N ASP A 480 -7.38 8.49 -24.68
CA ASP A 480 -7.48 9.93 -24.42
C ASP A 480 -8.82 10.47 -24.94
N GLU A 481 -9.79 10.65 -24.05
CA GLU A 481 -10.74 11.77 -24.14
C GLU A 481 -10.45 12.66 -22.92
N ASN A 482 -9.66 13.73 -23.12
CA ASN A 482 -9.23 14.74 -22.14
C ASN A 482 -8.22 14.31 -21.06
N PHE A 483 -6.94 14.14 -21.41
CA PHE A 483 -5.83 14.29 -20.46
C PHE A 483 -5.36 15.76 -20.40
N ILE A 484 -6.14 16.63 -19.74
CA ILE A 484 -5.62 17.93 -19.29
C ILE A 484 -4.75 17.70 -18.05
N ASP A 485 -3.55 18.27 -18.05
CA ASP A 485 -2.67 18.31 -16.88
C ASP A 485 -3.39 18.88 -15.65
N LYS A 486 -3.35 18.11 -14.56
CA LYS A 486 -3.07 18.68 -13.24
C LYS A 486 -2.02 17.80 -12.56
N GLU A 487 -0.92 18.43 -12.20
CA GLU A 487 0.15 17.84 -11.39
C GLU A 487 -0.41 17.18 -10.12
N GLY A 488 0.07 15.97 -9.82
CA GLY A 488 -0.06 15.35 -8.50
C GLY A 488 -1.39 14.64 -8.23
N PHE A 489 -1.31 13.38 -7.83
CA PHE A 489 -2.45 12.51 -7.49
C PHE A 489 -3.37 13.12 -6.39
N GLU A 490 -4.63 13.37 -6.75
CA GLU A 490 -5.77 13.40 -5.81
C GLU A 490 -6.98 12.64 -6.37
N ILE A 491 -7.34 11.57 -5.67
CA ILE A 491 -8.66 10.93 -5.79
C ILE A 491 -9.62 11.75 -4.93
N TYR A 492 -10.57 12.48 -5.54
CA TYR A 492 -11.79 12.95 -4.86
C TYR A 492 -13.03 12.87 -5.77
N ARG A 493 -14.12 12.38 -5.17
CA ARG A 493 -15.48 12.26 -5.74
C ARG A 493 -16.25 13.58 -5.63
N GLY A 494 -17.05 13.91 -6.65
CA GLY A 494 -18.13 14.92 -6.69
C GLY A 494 -17.69 16.33 -7.12
N SER A 495 -18.46 17.15 -7.85
CA SER A 495 -19.82 17.12 -8.40
C SER A 495 -19.88 17.99 -9.67
N THR A 496 -20.56 17.51 -10.71
CA THR A 496 -20.64 18.13 -12.05
C THR A 496 -21.69 19.24 -12.08
N GLN A 497 -21.32 20.51 -11.93
CA GLN A 497 -22.30 21.58 -12.14
C GLN A 497 -21.81 22.92 -12.72
N GLN A 498 -20.57 23.07 -13.23
CA GLN A 498 -20.13 24.39 -13.69
C GLN A 498 -19.44 24.50 -15.06
N ILE A 499 -19.50 23.50 -15.94
CA ILE A 499 -18.86 23.61 -17.27
C ILE A 499 -19.82 23.16 -18.38
N ASN A 500 -20.96 23.85 -18.50
CA ASN A 500 -21.96 23.60 -19.55
C ASN A 500 -22.18 24.80 -20.49
N LYS A 501 -21.18 25.69 -20.66
CA LYS A 501 -21.41 26.94 -21.41
C LYS A 501 -20.37 27.36 -22.45
N LYS A 502 -19.41 26.52 -22.87
CA LYS A 502 -18.41 26.95 -23.86
C LYS A 502 -17.98 25.91 -24.92
N LEU A 503 -18.85 24.98 -25.30
CA LEU A 503 -18.57 24.03 -26.40
C LEU A 503 -19.67 24.01 -27.46
N ASN A 504 -20.15 25.20 -27.84
CA ASN A 504 -20.76 25.37 -29.15
C ASN A 504 -19.70 25.99 -30.06
N ASN A 505 -19.56 25.38 -31.25
CA ASN A 505 -18.67 25.69 -32.36
C ASN A 505 -17.33 24.94 -32.31
N ILE A 506 -17.25 23.84 -33.05
CA ILE A 506 -16.40 23.73 -34.25
C ILE A 506 -16.99 22.66 -35.17
N SER A 507 -16.96 23.02 -36.44
CA SER A 507 -17.63 22.52 -37.64
C SER A 507 -17.15 21.17 -38.17
N GLU A 508 -18.04 20.59 -38.96
CA GLU A 508 -17.87 19.48 -39.91
C GLU A 508 -16.71 19.69 -40.89
N THR A 509 -16.00 18.60 -41.22
CA THR A 509 -15.54 18.27 -42.58
C THR A 509 -15.44 16.74 -42.78
N GLU A 510 -15.81 16.33 -43.99
CA GLU A 510 -15.88 15.00 -44.61
C GLU A 510 -14.53 14.23 -44.49
N ASP A 511 -14.44 12.90 -44.44
CA ASP A 511 -14.83 12.00 -45.54
C ASP A 511 -14.89 10.52 -45.09
N ILE A 512 -15.87 9.78 -45.61
CA ILE A 512 -16.33 8.48 -45.14
C ILE A 512 -15.61 7.34 -45.88
N ARG A 513 -14.71 6.60 -45.20
CA ARG A 513 -14.29 5.18 -45.49
C ARG A 513 -13.22 4.58 -44.52
N GLU A 514 -12.99 5.17 -43.34
CA GLU A 514 -12.01 4.70 -42.33
C GLU A 514 -12.66 3.97 -41.11
N ASN A 515 -13.90 3.50 -41.22
CA ASN A 515 -14.71 3.14 -40.04
C ASN A 515 -14.40 1.81 -39.34
N ASN A 516 -13.52 0.95 -39.89
CA ASN A 516 -13.34 -0.41 -39.33
C ASN A 516 -12.14 -0.57 -38.38
N PHE A 517 -11.23 0.40 -38.32
CA PHE A 517 -10.06 0.30 -37.43
C PHE A 517 -10.38 0.71 -36.00
N LYS A 518 -9.88 -0.07 -35.04
CA LYS A 518 -10.17 0.09 -33.62
C LYS A 518 -9.14 0.98 -32.91
N VAL A 519 -7.95 1.14 -33.47
CA VAL A 519 -6.91 2.04 -32.95
C VAL A 519 -6.60 3.15 -33.95
N LYS A 520 -6.72 4.42 -33.54
CA LYS A 520 -6.58 5.59 -34.41
C LYS A 520 -5.78 6.70 -33.76
N LEU A 521 -4.96 7.41 -34.54
CA LEU A 521 -4.34 8.66 -34.09
C LEU A 521 -5.40 9.75 -34.07
N GLN A 522 -5.43 10.55 -33.00
CA GLN A 522 -6.26 11.76 -32.92
C GLN A 522 -5.40 13.02 -33.10
N SER A 523 -4.17 13.01 -32.58
CA SER A 523 -3.21 14.11 -32.70
C SER A 523 -1.78 13.59 -32.56
N GLU A 524 -0.77 14.45 -32.69
CA GLU A 524 0.64 14.08 -32.43
C GLU A 524 0.88 13.53 -31.01
N ASN A 525 0.00 13.88 -30.06
CA ASN A 525 0.15 13.55 -28.64
C ASN A 525 -0.94 12.62 -28.10
N SER A 526 -1.92 12.22 -28.91
CA SER A 526 -3.03 11.38 -28.47
C SER A 526 -3.48 10.39 -29.54
N PHE A 527 -3.90 9.22 -29.06
CA PHE A 527 -4.49 8.19 -29.89
C PHE A 527 -5.64 7.55 -29.12
N TYR A 528 -6.56 6.97 -29.86
CA TYR A 528 -7.72 6.29 -29.34
C TYR A 528 -7.59 4.81 -29.60
N ASN A 529 -7.87 3.98 -28.58
CA ASN A 529 -7.71 2.53 -28.66
C ASN A 529 -9.02 1.84 -28.27
N ARG A 530 -9.67 1.11 -29.17
CA ARG A 530 -10.82 0.21 -28.92
C ARG A 530 -10.52 -1.24 -29.33
N GLY A 531 -9.24 -1.57 -29.43
CA GLY A 531 -8.73 -2.83 -29.97
C GLY A 531 -7.47 -3.26 -29.25
N ILE A 532 -6.51 -3.78 -30.00
CA ILE A 532 -5.23 -4.26 -29.46
C ILE A 532 -4.11 -3.37 -29.99
N ALA A 533 -3.52 -2.55 -29.12
CA ALA A 533 -2.39 -1.70 -29.44
C ALA A 533 -1.09 -2.28 -28.88
N ILE A 534 -0.05 -2.31 -29.72
CA ILE A 534 1.28 -2.80 -29.34
C ILE A 534 2.35 -1.75 -29.65
N SER A 535 3.43 -1.75 -28.87
CA SER A 535 4.61 -0.90 -29.08
C SER A 535 5.47 -1.38 -30.25
N GLU A 536 6.36 -0.48 -30.71
CA GLU A 536 7.46 -0.82 -31.61
C GLU A 536 8.39 -1.89 -31.03
N ASP A 537 8.70 -1.84 -29.73
CA ASP A 537 9.51 -2.88 -29.06
C ASP A 537 8.87 -4.26 -29.21
N THR A 538 7.55 -4.35 -29.01
CA THR A 538 6.80 -5.61 -29.16
C THR A 538 6.81 -6.08 -30.60
N PHE A 539 6.55 -5.17 -31.55
CA PHE A 539 6.57 -5.50 -32.98
C PHE A 539 7.95 -5.99 -33.45
N ASN A 540 9.04 -5.38 -32.99
CA ASN A 540 10.40 -5.80 -33.33
C ASN A 540 10.73 -7.20 -32.79
N VAL A 541 10.24 -7.54 -31.59
CA VAL A 541 10.39 -8.89 -31.04
C VAL A 541 9.58 -9.91 -31.84
N ILE A 542 8.39 -9.55 -32.34
CA ILE A 542 7.62 -10.42 -33.26
C ILE A 542 8.41 -10.62 -34.56
N ARG A 543 8.82 -9.53 -35.20
CA ARG A 543 9.49 -9.55 -36.50
C ARG A 543 10.81 -10.32 -36.51
N SER A 544 11.50 -10.38 -35.38
CA SER A 544 12.74 -11.15 -35.24
C SER A 544 12.51 -12.64 -34.98
N LYS A 545 11.33 -13.04 -34.48
CA LYS A 545 11.03 -14.43 -34.10
C LYS A 545 10.12 -15.18 -35.06
N PHE A 546 9.35 -14.47 -35.87
CA PHE A 546 8.34 -15.04 -36.76
C PHE A 546 8.55 -14.55 -38.19
N SER A 547 8.23 -15.41 -39.16
CA SER A 547 8.14 -15.02 -40.56
C SER A 547 6.99 -14.04 -40.75
N ILE A 548 7.31 -12.81 -41.14
CA ILE A 548 6.34 -11.75 -41.37
C ILE A 548 6.45 -11.29 -42.83
N GLU A 549 5.33 -11.32 -43.55
CA GLU A 549 5.22 -10.69 -44.85
C GLU A 549 4.80 -9.23 -44.71
N HIS A 550 5.53 -8.32 -45.34
CA HIS A 550 5.21 -6.89 -45.37
C HIS A 550 4.34 -6.58 -46.58
N ILE A 551 3.20 -5.93 -46.33
CA ILE A 551 2.22 -5.55 -47.34
C ILE A 551 2.01 -4.05 -47.24
N TYR A 552 2.23 -3.34 -48.36
CA TYR A 552 1.93 -1.92 -48.46
C TYR A 552 0.62 -1.72 -49.24
N HIS A 553 -0.37 -1.07 -48.63
CA HIS A 553 -1.68 -0.84 -49.24
C HIS A 553 -2.30 0.48 -48.75
N LYS A 554 -2.82 1.30 -49.68
CA LYS A 554 -3.46 2.60 -49.38
C LYS A 554 -2.62 3.49 -48.44
N ASN A 555 -1.34 3.65 -48.76
CA ASN A 555 -0.36 4.40 -47.95
C ASN A 555 -0.13 3.88 -46.52
N GLN A 556 -0.62 2.69 -46.20
CA GLN A 556 -0.47 2.06 -44.90
C GLN A 556 0.41 0.82 -44.97
N ASN A 557 1.16 0.57 -43.90
CA ASN A 557 2.00 -0.62 -43.77
C ASN A 557 1.26 -1.68 -42.95
N TYR A 558 1.16 -2.87 -43.51
CA TYR A 558 0.60 -4.05 -42.88
C TYR A 558 1.65 -5.16 -42.82
N TYR A 559 1.52 -6.01 -41.82
CA TYR A 559 2.46 -7.09 -41.53
C TYR A 559 1.65 -8.33 -41.21
N LEU A 560 1.77 -9.34 -42.06
CA LEU A 560 1.00 -10.57 -41.98
C LEU A 560 1.88 -11.69 -41.42
N MET A 561 1.36 -12.45 -40.46
CA MET A 561 1.96 -13.69 -40.00
C MET A 561 0.89 -14.75 -39.77
N TYR A 562 1.28 -16.01 -39.79
CA TYR A 562 0.42 -17.12 -39.39
C TYR A 562 0.77 -17.57 -37.97
N ASP A 563 -0.25 -17.73 -37.12
CA ASP A 563 -0.09 -18.30 -35.79
C ASP A 563 -0.63 -19.72 -35.74
N HIS A 564 0.27 -20.72 -35.67
CA HIS A 564 -0.11 -22.13 -35.67
C HIS A 564 -0.94 -22.56 -34.45
N VAL A 565 -0.85 -21.85 -33.31
CA VAL A 565 -1.58 -22.20 -32.08
C VAL A 565 -3.02 -21.73 -32.14
N LEU A 566 -3.26 -20.58 -32.77
CA LEU A 566 -4.61 -20.08 -33.05
C LEU A 566 -5.16 -20.59 -34.39
N SER A 567 -4.32 -21.23 -35.20
CA SER A 567 -4.61 -21.65 -36.58
C SER A 567 -5.22 -20.51 -37.40
N THR A 568 -4.66 -19.31 -37.27
CA THR A 568 -5.22 -18.09 -37.89
C THR A 568 -4.10 -17.16 -38.36
N ASN A 569 -4.42 -16.40 -39.41
CA ASN A 569 -3.64 -15.26 -39.81
C ASN A 569 -3.81 -14.10 -38.81
N ILE A 570 -2.69 -13.48 -38.45
CA ILE A 570 -2.64 -12.27 -37.62
C ILE A 570 -2.09 -11.14 -38.50
N LEU A 571 -2.91 -10.09 -38.66
CA LEU A 571 -2.53 -8.89 -39.38
C LEU A 571 -2.17 -7.78 -38.39
N ILE A 572 -0.99 -7.18 -38.55
CA ILE A 572 -0.53 -6.05 -37.75
C ILE A 572 -0.42 -4.82 -38.65
N ARG A 573 -1.10 -3.75 -38.28
CA ARG A 573 -1.09 -2.48 -39.01
C ARG A 573 -0.22 -1.46 -38.27
N ARG A 574 0.74 -0.84 -38.96
CA ARG A 574 1.44 0.34 -38.41
C ARG A 574 0.45 1.50 -38.38
N ILE A 575 0.27 2.14 -37.24
CA ILE A 575 -0.65 3.28 -37.09
C ILE A 575 0.07 4.60 -37.37
N GLY A 576 1.25 4.79 -36.76
CA GLY A 576 2.05 6.01 -36.90
C GLY A 576 2.80 6.33 -35.61
N ARG A 577 3.42 7.51 -35.54
CA ARG A 577 4.18 7.94 -34.36
C ARG A 577 3.32 8.82 -33.47
N VAL A 578 3.34 8.54 -32.16
CA VAL A 578 2.68 9.36 -31.13
C VAL A 578 3.67 9.68 -30.02
N LYS A 579 3.53 10.85 -29.41
CA LYS A 579 4.26 11.17 -28.17
C LYS A 579 3.42 10.71 -26.97
N LEU A 580 3.88 9.65 -26.29
CA LEU A 580 3.19 9.15 -25.10
C LEU A 580 3.54 10.01 -23.88
N LYS A 581 2.55 10.37 -23.06
CA LYS A 581 2.77 11.23 -21.88
C LYS A 581 3.76 10.60 -20.88
N GLY A 582 4.84 11.33 -20.59
CA GLY A 582 5.93 10.90 -19.71
C GLY A 582 6.92 9.91 -20.35
N LEU A 583 6.82 9.72 -21.67
CA LEU A 583 7.67 8.86 -22.50
C LEU A 583 8.08 9.62 -23.78
N GLY A 584 8.95 9.02 -24.59
CA GLY A 584 9.36 9.55 -25.88
C GLY A 584 8.28 9.44 -26.98
N ARG A 585 8.68 9.79 -28.21
CA ARG A 585 7.89 9.47 -29.41
C ARG A 585 8.03 7.98 -29.70
N GLU A 586 6.90 7.30 -29.89
CA GLU A 586 6.82 5.86 -30.10
C GLU A 586 6.03 5.57 -31.37
N THR A 587 6.45 4.55 -32.14
CA THR A 587 5.65 4.04 -33.24
C THR A 587 4.63 3.03 -32.71
N LEU A 588 3.36 3.23 -33.04
CA LEU A 588 2.26 2.37 -32.64
C LEU A 588 1.86 1.39 -33.74
N TYR A 589 1.44 0.21 -33.31
CA TYR A 589 0.88 -0.82 -34.16
C TYR A 589 -0.44 -1.34 -33.59
N GLU A 590 -1.35 -1.72 -34.47
CA GLU A 590 -2.63 -2.35 -34.13
C GLU A 590 -2.59 -3.81 -34.56
N VAL A 591 -3.01 -4.72 -33.68
CA VAL A 591 -3.26 -6.13 -34.02
C VAL A 591 -4.73 -6.28 -34.40
N ILE A 592 -4.98 -6.71 -35.63
CA ILE A 592 -6.32 -6.84 -36.21
C ILE A 592 -6.79 -8.29 -36.04
N CYS A 593 -7.96 -8.46 -35.40
CA CYS A 593 -8.50 -9.77 -35.03
C CYS A 593 -9.61 -10.27 -35.98
N ASP A 594 -10.16 -9.38 -36.83
CA ASP A 594 -11.39 -9.62 -37.59
C ASP A 594 -11.16 -10.16 -39.00
N LEU A 595 -11.83 -11.28 -39.29
CA LEU A 595 -11.85 -11.99 -40.57
C LEU A 595 -12.48 -11.18 -41.71
N GLU A 596 -13.46 -10.32 -41.41
CA GLU A 596 -14.18 -9.52 -42.42
C GLU A 596 -13.26 -8.48 -43.09
N MET A 597 -12.32 -7.90 -42.34
CA MET A 597 -11.37 -6.92 -42.89
C MET A 597 -10.34 -7.58 -43.82
N LEU A 598 -9.94 -8.82 -43.53
CA LEU A 598 -9.13 -9.65 -44.44
C LEU A 598 -9.91 -9.98 -45.72
N MET A 599 -11.22 -10.24 -45.62
CA MET A 599 -12.11 -10.46 -46.77
C MET A 599 -12.34 -9.18 -47.59
N ASP A 600 -12.35 -8.00 -46.98
CA ASP A 600 -12.47 -6.73 -47.71
C ASP A 600 -11.17 -6.31 -48.41
N ILE A 601 -10.00 -6.64 -47.84
CA ILE A 601 -8.71 -6.54 -48.55
C ILE A 601 -8.71 -7.46 -49.78
N LYS A 602 -9.34 -8.63 -49.70
CA LYS A 602 -9.54 -9.55 -50.85
C LYS A 602 -10.33 -8.92 -52.00
N LYS A 603 -11.17 -7.90 -51.73
CA LYS A 603 -12.01 -7.22 -52.72
C LYS A 603 -11.34 -6.00 -53.38
N SER A 604 -10.22 -5.48 -52.86
CA SER A 604 -9.56 -4.28 -53.42
C SER A 604 -8.48 -4.63 -54.46
N LYS A 605 -8.83 -4.43 -55.74
CA LYS A 605 -8.01 -4.78 -56.92
C LYS A 605 -6.56 -4.27 -56.84
N GLY A 606 -5.64 -5.21 -56.63
CA GLY A 606 -4.21 -5.11 -56.91
C GLY A 606 -3.65 -6.53 -57.10
N GLU A 607 -3.41 -6.93 -58.36
CA GLU A 607 -3.20 -8.32 -58.79
C GLU A 607 -2.14 -9.06 -57.95
N LYS A 608 -0.98 -8.44 -57.70
CA LYS A 608 0.14 -9.11 -56.99
C LYS A 608 -0.11 -9.42 -55.51
N THR A 609 -0.93 -8.62 -54.82
CA THR A 609 -1.23 -8.83 -53.39
C THR A 609 -2.39 -9.80 -53.21
N ILE A 610 -3.35 -9.79 -54.15
CA ILE A 610 -4.50 -10.69 -54.16
C ILE A 610 -4.08 -12.12 -54.49
N ASP A 611 -3.19 -12.32 -55.47
CA ASP A 611 -2.80 -13.68 -55.87
C ASP A 611 -2.02 -14.40 -54.77
N LYS A 612 -1.16 -13.67 -54.05
CA LYS A 612 -0.52 -14.17 -52.82
C LYS A 612 -1.51 -14.47 -51.70
N LEU A 613 -2.51 -13.60 -51.47
CA LEU A 613 -3.54 -13.82 -50.44
C LEU A 613 -4.53 -14.94 -50.83
N LYS A 614 -4.70 -15.24 -52.13
CA LYS A 614 -5.51 -16.36 -52.64
C LYS A 614 -4.79 -17.69 -52.48
N GLU A 615 -3.52 -17.79 -52.88
CA GLU A 615 -2.69 -19.00 -52.65
C GLU A 615 -2.63 -19.38 -51.16
N TRP A 616 -2.74 -18.40 -50.27
CA TRP A 616 -2.60 -18.58 -48.82
C TRP A 616 -3.89 -18.88 -48.05
N TYR A 617 -5.07 -18.70 -48.67
CA TYR A 617 -6.35 -19.02 -48.02
C TYR A 617 -6.84 -20.45 -48.38
N ASP A 618 -6.33 -21.00 -49.48
CA ASP A 618 -6.68 -22.35 -49.97
C ASP A 618 -5.70 -23.45 -49.47
N ILE A 619 -4.69 -23.10 -48.66
CA ILE A 619 -3.84 -24.01 -47.84
C ILE A 619 -4.25 -23.86 -46.38
#